data_AF-T1ACR4-F1
#
_entry.id   AF-T1ACR4-F1
#
_cell.length_a   1.000
_cell.length_b   1.000
_cell.length_c   1.000
_cell.angle_alpha   90.00
_cell.angle_beta   90.00
_cell.angle_gamma   90.00
#
_symmetry.space_group_name_H-M   'P 1'
#
loop_
_entity.id
_entity.type
_entity.pdbx_description
1 polymer ?
#
loop_
_entity_poly.entity_id
_entity_poly.type
_entity_poly.pdbx_seq_one_letter_code
_entity_poly.pdbx_strand_id
1 'polypeptide(L)'
;TLEFCENGAKALAFEATARRVTREFFAEHTVTELERRSDYWLEMQGRLTEPMRYDTGSDRYVPSTWDDAFALIGRHLRALASPHQAEFYTSGRTSNEAAFLYSVFVREFGTNNFPDCSNMCHEPTSRGLPPAIGVGKGTVVMEDFEHTEAIFVIGQNTGTNSPRMMSNLVAARRRGVPIVAVNPMPERALIRFTEPQDALQMATFGSTAIASEFVHVRIGGDLALLKGMMKVLFELETAGEQVIDREFLQQHTNGLEAVRAEVLAQ
;
A
#
# COMPACT_ATOMS: atom_id res chain seq x y z
N THR A 1 10.98 14.93 15.03
CA THR A 1 10.89 13.54 15.53
C THR A 1 10.82 12.62 14.32
N LEU A 2 11.70 11.62 14.23
CA LEU A 2 11.74 10.66 13.12
C LEU A 2 10.67 9.59 13.38
N GLU A 3 9.61 9.53 12.56
CA GLU A 3 8.55 8.52 12.65
C GLU A 3 8.57 7.60 11.43
N PHE A 4 8.85 6.31 11.63
CA PHE A 4 8.79 5.30 10.56
C PHE A 4 7.89 4.15 10.97
N CYS A 5 7.21 3.55 9.99
CA CYS A 5 6.54 2.26 10.19
C CYS A 5 7.56 1.13 10.35
N GLU A 6 7.18 0.00 10.94
CA GLU A 6 8.06 -1.16 11.11
C GLU A 6 8.71 -1.58 9.78
N ASN A 7 7.94 -1.58 8.69
CA ASN A 7 8.44 -1.88 7.35
C ASN A 7 9.41 -0.82 6.82
N GLY A 8 9.19 0.46 7.14
CA GLY A 8 10.08 1.57 6.79
C GLY A 8 11.39 1.53 7.57
N ALA A 9 11.34 1.18 8.86
CA ALA A 9 12.52 0.99 9.69
C ALA A 9 13.36 -0.21 9.22
N LYS A 10 12.72 -1.34 8.87
CA LYS A 10 13.38 -2.50 8.26
C LYS A 10 14.07 -2.14 6.95
N ALA A 11 13.36 -1.44 6.05
CA ALA A 11 13.93 -1.01 4.78
C ALA A 11 15.16 -0.11 4.98
N LEU A 12 15.06 0.90 5.86
CA LEU A 12 16.19 1.77 6.18
C LEU A 12 17.37 0.99 6.78
N ALA A 13 17.11 0.04 7.68
CA ALA A 13 18.15 -0.78 8.28
C ALA A 13 18.91 -1.64 7.24
N PHE A 14 18.20 -2.19 6.25
CA PHE A 14 18.81 -2.95 5.17
C PHE A 14 19.54 -2.06 4.16
N GLU A 15 19.03 -0.86 3.87
CA GLU A 15 19.71 0.11 2.99
C GLU A 15 20.99 0.68 3.63
N ALA A 16 20.96 0.92 4.94
CA ALA A 16 22.05 1.48 5.73
C ALA A 16 23.04 0.43 6.27
N THR A 17 22.86 -0.85 5.97
CA THR A 17 23.75 -1.92 6.45
C THR A 17 25.20 -1.65 6.05
N ALA A 18 26.15 -2.01 6.91
CA ALA A 18 27.59 -2.00 6.59
C ALA A 18 28.04 -3.27 5.85
N ARG A 19 27.20 -4.33 5.85
CA ARG A 19 27.53 -5.59 5.17
C ARG A 19 27.53 -5.39 3.66
N ARG A 20 28.45 -6.07 2.98
CA ARG A 20 28.61 -6.06 1.52
C ARG A 20 28.66 -7.50 1.06
N VAL A 21 27.89 -7.81 0.03
CA VAL A 21 28.04 -9.07 -0.70
C VAL A 21 29.03 -8.82 -1.84
N THR A 22 30.14 -9.56 -1.85
CA THR A 22 31.26 -9.34 -2.77
C THR A 22 31.31 -10.39 -3.87
N ARG A 23 32.20 -10.21 -4.86
CA ARG A 23 32.43 -11.20 -5.91
C ARG A 23 32.85 -12.57 -5.39
N GLU A 24 33.56 -12.64 -4.26
CA GLU A 24 34.00 -13.90 -3.65
C GLU A 24 32.78 -14.72 -3.20
N PHE A 25 31.76 -14.07 -2.63
CA PHE A 25 30.50 -14.73 -2.26
C PHE A 25 29.83 -15.39 -3.48
N PHE A 26 29.76 -14.66 -4.61
CA PHE A 26 29.15 -15.20 -5.83
C PHE A 26 30.02 -16.26 -6.54
N ALA A 27 31.33 -16.25 -6.31
CA ALA A 27 32.22 -17.33 -6.76
C ALA A 27 31.96 -18.64 -5.98
N GLU A 28 31.52 -18.55 -4.73
CA GLU A 28 31.23 -19.70 -3.87
C GLU A 28 29.80 -20.23 -4.03
N HIS A 29 28.83 -19.40 -4.38
CA HIS A 29 27.42 -19.79 -4.51
C HIS A 29 26.88 -19.84 -5.93
N THR A 30 26.21 -20.93 -6.31
CA THR A 30 25.47 -20.97 -7.58
C THR A 30 24.12 -20.27 -7.44
N VAL A 31 23.54 -19.81 -8.56
CA VAL A 31 22.21 -19.19 -8.55
C VAL A 31 21.15 -20.20 -8.11
N THR A 32 21.25 -21.46 -8.54
CA THR A 32 20.37 -22.55 -8.07
C THR A 32 20.43 -22.73 -6.54
N GLU A 33 21.60 -22.57 -5.92
CA GLU A 33 21.73 -22.63 -4.46
C GLU A 33 21.09 -21.41 -3.79
N LEU A 34 21.30 -20.22 -4.35
CA LEU A 34 20.74 -18.97 -3.82
C LEU A 34 19.21 -18.96 -3.89
N GLU A 35 18.61 -19.50 -4.95
CA GLU A 35 17.16 -19.62 -5.12
C GLU A 35 16.48 -20.43 -4.00
N ARG A 36 17.22 -21.35 -3.37
CA ARG A 36 16.71 -22.18 -2.25
C ARG A 36 16.86 -21.51 -0.88
N ARG A 37 17.48 -20.33 -0.81
CA ARG A 37 17.66 -19.59 0.43
C ARG A 37 16.43 -18.74 0.72
N SER A 38 16.18 -18.45 1.98
CA SER A 38 15.13 -17.52 2.36
C SER A 38 15.53 -16.08 2.07
N ASP A 39 14.55 -15.22 1.82
CA ASP A 39 14.76 -13.78 1.65
C ASP A 39 15.54 -13.18 2.81
N TYR A 40 15.22 -13.56 4.05
CA TYR A 40 15.97 -13.13 5.22
C TYR A 40 17.44 -13.54 5.14
N TRP A 41 17.75 -14.78 4.74
CA TRP A 41 19.13 -15.19 4.59
C TRP A 41 19.84 -14.37 3.50
N LEU A 42 19.20 -14.16 2.35
CA LEU A 42 19.76 -13.38 1.24
C LEU A 42 20.05 -11.94 1.66
N GLU A 43 19.09 -11.29 2.33
CA GLU A 43 19.22 -9.92 2.80
C GLU A 43 20.38 -9.75 3.79
N MET A 44 20.60 -10.76 4.65
CA MET A 44 21.66 -10.75 5.66
C MET A 44 23.08 -10.89 5.07
N GLN A 45 23.22 -11.23 3.78
CA GLN A 45 24.52 -11.26 3.09
C GLN A 45 25.04 -9.86 2.77
N GLY A 46 24.16 -8.85 2.74
CA GLY A 46 24.52 -7.44 2.57
C GLY A 46 24.31 -6.91 1.16
N ARG A 47 24.75 -5.67 0.94
CA ARG A 47 24.47 -4.93 -0.30
C ARG A 47 25.37 -5.34 -1.45
N LEU A 48 24.80 -5.42 -2.66
CA LEU A 48 25.54 -5.49 -3.91
C LEU A 48 26.41 -4.24 -4.08
N THR A 49 27.70 -4.43 -4.34
CA THR A 49 28.69 -3.32 -4.45
C THR A 49 29.16 -3.04 -5.86
N GLU A 50 28.98 -3.97 -6.78
CA GLU A 50 29.44 -3.87 -8.16
C GLU A 50 28.50 -4.60 -9.11
N PRO A 51 28.48 -4.24 -10.40
CA PRO A 51 27.68 -4.94 -11.39
C PRO A 51 28.07 -6.41 -11.50
N MET A 52 27.05 -7.27 -11.59
CA MET A 52 27.21 -8.71 -11.78
C MET A 52 26.47 -9.15 -13.03
N ARG A 53 26.98 -10.16 -13.71
CA ARG A 53 26.33 -10.81 -14.85
C ARG A 53 26.12 -12.28 -14.53
N TYR A 54 24.96 -12.83 -14.86
CA TYR A 54 24.74 -14.27 -14.77
C TYR A 54 25.53 -15.00 -15.88
N ASP A 55 26.24 -16.04 -15.48
CA ASP A 55 26.97 -16.94 -16.37
C ASP A 55 26.32 -18.33 -16.35
N THR A 56 25.64 -18.68 -17.45
CA THR A 56 24.89 -19.93 -17.56
C THR A 56 25.79 -21.18 -17.54
N GLY A 57 27.06 -21.04 -17.94
CA GLY A 57 28.00 -22.16 -17.97
C GLY A 57 28.43 -22.61 -16.58
N SER A 58 28.63 -21.65 -15.67
CA SER A 58 29.01 -21.89 -14.28
C SER A 58 27.84 -21.90 -13.29
N ASP A 59 26.64 -21.48 -13.73
CA ASP A 59 25.47 -21.21 -12.88
C ASP A 59 25.78 -20.19 -11.76
N ARG A 60 26.59 -19.17 -12.05
CA ARG A 60 27.03 -18.17 -11.05
C ARG A 60 26.88 -16.75 -11.57
N TYR A 61 26.81 -15.82 -10.62
CA TYR A 61 27.02 -14.42 -10.93
C TYR A 61 28.53 -14.14 -11.00
N VAL A 62 28.98 -13.55 -12.11
CA VAL A 62 30.38 -13.14 -12.31
C VAL A 62 30.49 -11.61 -12.37
N PRO A 63 31.61 -11.02 -11.91
CA PRO A 63 31.77 -9.56 -11.94
C PRO A 63 31.67 -8.97 -13.35
N SER A 64 31.10 -7.78 -13.44
CA SER A 64 31.01 -6.97 -14.66
C SER A 64 31.41 -5.53 -14.36
N THR A 65 31.86 -4.80 -15.38
CA THR A 65 31.98 -3.34 -15.29
C THR A 65 30.63 -2.68 -15.57
N TRP A 66 30.48 -1.40 -15.17
CA TRP A 66 29.31 -0.61 -15.53
C TRP A 66 29.20 -0.41 -17.06
N ASP A 67 30.32 -0.16 -17.73
CA ASP A 67 30.35 0.00 -19.19
C ASP A 67 29.90 -1.27 -19.91
N ASP A 68 30.38 -2.44 -19.47
CA ASP A 68 29.96 -3.74 -20.02
C ASP A 68 28.46 -4.01 -19.77
N ALA A 69 27.97 -3.66 -18.57
CA ALA A 69 26.57 -3.82 -18.21
C ALA A 69 25.67 -2.94 -19.09
N PHE A 70 25.99 -1.65 -19.24
CA PHE A 70 25.25 -0.74 -20.10
C PHE A 70 25.32 -1.15 -21.57
N ALA A 71 26.49 -1.56 -22.05
CA ALA A 71 26.64 -2.05 -23.42
C ALA A 71 25.81 -3.32 -23.66
N LEU A 72 25.78 -4.26 -22.72
CA LEU A 72 24.97 -5.48 -22.79
C LEU A 72 23.48 -5.15 -22.85
N ILE A 73 22.98 -4.36 -21.89
CA ILE A 73 21.57 -3.95 -21.84
C ILE A 73 21.18 -3.23 -23.14
N GLY A 74 21.99 -2.26 -23.58
CA GLY A 74 21.74 -1.50 -24.79
C GLY A 74 21.75 -2.36 -26.06
N ARG A 75 22.61 -3.38 -26.15
CA ARG A 75 22.59 -4.33 -27.28
C ARG A 75 21.27 -5.10 -27.35
N HIS A 76 20.80 -5.63 -26.23
CA HIS A 76 19.55 -6.39 -26.19
C HIS A 76 18.33 -5.52 -26.49
N LEU A 77 18.25 -4.32 -25.90
CA LEU A 77 17.14 -3.40 -26.16
C LEU A 77 17.07 -2.97 -27.64
N ARG A 78 18.21 -2.65 -28.27
CA ARG A 78 18.25 -2.29 -29.70
C ARG A 78 17.97 -3.45 -30.65
N ALA A 79 18.12 -4.69 -30.19
CA ALA A 79 17.86 -5.88 -31.00
C ALA A 79 16.39 -6.30 -31.02
N LEU A 80 15.53 -5.68 -30.20
CA LEU A 80 14.10 -5.96 -30.18
C LEU A 80 13.45 -5.54 -31.50
N ALA A 81 12.51 -6.34 -32.00
CA ALA A 81 11.78 -6.04 -33.24
C ALA A 81 10.77 -4.89 -33.04
N SER A 82 10.36 -4.64 -31.80
CA SER A 82 9.51 -3.53 -31.39
C SER A 82 9.84 -3.13 -29.96
N PRO A 83 9.80 -1.83 -29.61
CA PRO A 83 10.05 -1.38 -28.24
C PRO A 83 9.01 -1.90 -27.24
N HIS A 84 7.83 -2.32 -27.71
CA HIS A 84 6.79 -2.92 -26.87
C HIS A 84 7.10 -4.35 -26.42
N GLN A 85 8.18 -4.96 -26.92
CA GLN A 85 8.66 -6.25 -26.41
C GLN A 85 9.48 -6.12 -25.11
N ALA A 86 9.84 -4.90 -24.72
CA ALA A 86 10.46 -4.62 -23.44
C ALA A 86 9.41 -4.25 -22.39
N GLU A 87 9.65 -4.68 -21.16
CA GLU A 87 8.89 -4.31 -19.98
C GLU A 87 9.82 -3.60 -19.00
N PHE A 88 9.40 -2.43 -18.52
CA PHE A 88 10.19 -1.56 -17.66
C PHE A 88 9.52 -1.44 -16.29
N TYR A 89 9.65 -2.51 -15.51
CA TYR A 89 9.04 -2.61 -14.18
C TYR A 89 9.72 -1.66 -13.19
N THR A 90 8.92 -0.92 -12.42
CA THR A 90 9.39 -0.01 -11.36
C THR A 90 8.68 -0.27 -10.03
N SER A 91 9.15 0.42 -8.99
CA SER A 91 8.58 0.37 -7.65
C SER A 91 8.30 1.77 -7.11
N GLY A 92 7.28 1.92 -6.28
CA GLY A 92 7.00 3.12 -5.48
C GLY A 92 8.05 3.42 -4.40
N ARG A 93 9.06 2.56 -4.23
CA ARG A 93 10.27 2.86 -3.42
C ARG A 93 11.28 3.74 -4.17
N THR A 94 11.20 3.81 -5.49
CA THR A 94 12.08 4.64 -6.31
C THR A 94 11.80 6.12 -6.02
N SER A 95 12.85 6.96 -5.94
CA SER A 95 12.66 8.40 -5.78
C SER A 95 11.89 8.99 -6.97
N ASN A 96 11.19 10.11 -6.74
CA ASN A 96 10.43 10.77 -7.80
C ASN A 96 11.33 11.21 -8.97
N GLU A 97 12.55 11.66 -8.68
CA GLU A 97 13.52 12.10 -9.68
C GLU A 97 14.03 10.94 -10.53
N ALA A 98 14.39 9.82 -9.89
CA ALA A 98 14.83 8.61 -10.58
C ALA A 98 13.69 8.01 -11.41
N ALA A 99 12.48 7.96 -10.86
CA ALA A 99 11.29 7.51 -11.58
C ALA A 99 10.98 8.41 -12.79
N PHE A 100 11.12 9.73 -12.64
CA PHE A 100 10.95 10.69 -13.74
C PHE A 100 11.95 10.41 -14.88
N LEU A 101 13.25 10.35 -14.57
CA LEU A 101 14.31 10.08 -15.57
C LEU A 101 14.14 8.72 -16.24
N TYR A 102 13.81 7.68 -15.47
CA TYR A 102 13.50 6.35 -16.01
C TYR A 102 12.32 6.40 -16.98
N SER A 103 11.28 7.16 -16.62
CA SER A 103 10.10 7.33 -17.45
C SER A 103 10.37 8.11 -18.74
N VAL A 104 11.33 9.03 -18.73
CA VAL A 104 11.78 9.75 -19.94
C VAL A 104 12.56 8.79 -20.84
N PHE A 105 13.53 8.06 -20.27
CA PHE A 105 14.34 7.09 -21.01
C PHE A 105 13.49 6.06 -21.77
N VAL A 106 12.52 5.45 -21.11
CA VAL A 106 11.72 4.37 -21.71
C VAL A 106 10.71 4.90 -22.75
N ARG A 107 10.20 6.13 -22.57
CA ARG A 107 9.38 6.78 -23.60
C ARG A 107 10.21 7.15 -24.83
N GLU A 108 11.44 7.62 -24.62
CA GLU A 108 12.40 7.84 -25.71
C GLU A 108 12.79 6.53 -26.41
N PHE A 109 12.87 5.43 -25.66
CA PHE A 109 13.03 4.08 -26.22
C PHE A 109 11.84 3.67 -27.12
N GLY A 110 10.67 4.30 -26.97
CA GLY A 110 9.53 4.14 -27.87
C GLY A 110 8.38 3.30 -27.31
N THR A 111 8.29 3.11 -25.99
CA THR A 111 7.20 2.33 -25.37
C THR A 111 6.60 3.01 -24.14
N ASN A 112 5.37 2.63 -23.81
CA ASN A 112 4.70 2.95 -22.54
C ASN A 112 4.46 1.70 -21.68
N ASN A 113 5.16 0.60 -21.94
CA ASN A 113 5.05 -0.64 -21.17
C ASN A 113 5.76 -0.52 -19.80
N PHE A 114 5.10 0.19 -18.87
CA PHE A 114 5.56 0.49 -17.52
C PHE A 114 4.63 -0.11 -16.47
N PRO A 115 4.68 -1.41 -16.22
CA PRO A 115 4.09 -1.93 -15.01
C PRO A 115 4.87 -1.40 -13.80
N ASP A 116 4.15 -1.14 -12.74
CA ASP A 116 4.68 -0.73 -11.45
C ASP A 116 4.06 -1.61 -10.36
N CYS A 117 4.76 -1.73 -9.23
CA CYS A 117 4.24 -2.43 -8.06
C CYS A 117 2.86 -1.91 -7.62
N SER A 118 2.52 -0.64 -7.87
CA SER A 118 1.20 -0.09 -7.60
C SER A 118 0.10 -0.72 -8.44
N ASN A 119 0.37 -1.32 -9.60
CA ASN A 119 -0.68 -2.01 -10.35
C ASN A 119 -1.25 -3.20 -9.56
N MET A 120 -0.44 -3.84 -8.70
CA MET A 120 -0.89 -4.92 -7.84
C MET A 120 -1.62 -4.43 -6.58
N CYS A 121 -1.45 -3.16 -6.19
CA CYS A 121 -1.98 -2.62 -4.93
C CYS A 121 -3.13 -1.62 -5.14
N HIS A 122 -2.96 -0.66 -6.04
CA HIS A 122 -3.80 0.52 -6.22
C HIS A 122 -4.54 0.57 -7.57
N GLU A 123 -4.32 -0.37 -8.49
CA GLU A 123 -5.06 -0.38 -9.77
C GLU A 123 -6.59 -0.41 -9.58
N PRO A 124 -7.16 -1.27 -8.69
CA PRO A 124 -8.60 -1.29 -8.50
C PRO A 124 -9.16 0.06 -8.05
N THR A 125 -8.49 0.74 -7.12
CA THR A 125 -8.91 2.07 -6.64
C THR A 125 -8.67 3.15 -7.69
N SER A 126 -7.57 3.07 -8.44
CA SER A 126 -7.24 4.03 -9.50
C SER A 126 -8.25 3.99 -10.65
N ARG A 127 -8.90 2.84 -10.86
CA ARG A 127 -10.00 2.66 -11.81
C ARG A 127 -11.37 3.02 -11.23
N GLY A 128 -11.63 2.65 -9.97
CA GLY A 128 -12.94 2.80 -9.33
C GLY A 128 -13.25 4.21 -8.82
N LEU A 129 -12.24 4.97 -8.36
CA LEU A 129 -12.45 6.29 -7.76
C LEU A 129 -12.75 7.42 -8.77
N PRO A 130 -12.09 7.52 -9.95
CA PRO A 130 -12.37 8.63 -10.86
C PRO A 130 -13.83 8.75 -11.30
N PRO A 131 -14.57 7.66 -11.61
CA PRO A 131 -16.00 7.76 -11.89
C PRO A 131 -16.85 8.20 -10.68
N ALA A 132 -16.39 7.93 -9.45
CA ALA A 132 -17.13 8.23 -8.21
C ALA A 132 -16.86 9.64 -7.67
N ILE A 133 -15.60 10.07 -7.65
CA ILE A 133 -15.16 11.33 -7.02
C ILE A 133 -14.26 12.20 -7.92
N GLY A 134 -14.07 11.82 -9.18
CA GLY A 134 -13.29 12.57 -10.17
C GLY A 134 -11.76 12.40 -10.08
N VAL A 135 -11.24 11.78 -9.03
CA VAL A 135 -9.80 11.64 -8.78
C VAL A 135 -9.45 10.22 -8.32
N GLY A 136 -8.31 9.68 -8.74
CA GLY A 136 -7.83 8.33 -8.39
C GLY A 136 -7.07 8.24 -7.05
N LYS A 137 -7.29 9.17 -6.13
CA LYS A 137 -6.49 9.37 -4.91
C LYS A 137 -7.39 9.77 -3.74
N GLY A 138 -6.89 9.60 -2.52
CA GLY A 138 -7.56 10.15 -1.34
C GLY A 138 -7.62 11.68 -1.40
N THR A 139 -8.77 12.23 -1.00
CA THR A 139 -9.05 13.68 -0.98
C THR A 139 -8.94 14.29 0.42
N VAL A 140 -8.63 13.48 1.43
CA VAL A 140 -8.52 13.87 2.83
C VAL A 140 -7.06 14.11 3.23
N VAL A 141 -6.86 15.01 4.19
CA VAL A 141 -5.57 15.31 4.82
C VAL A 141 -5.55 14.77 6.26
N MET A 142 -4.39 14.82 6.92
CA MET A 142 -4.27 14.23 8.25
C MET A 142 -5.06 15.04 9.29
N GLU A 143 -5.13 16.35 9.12
CA GLU A 143 -5.85 17.28 9.96
C GLU A 143 -7.37 16.99 9.99
N ASP A 144 -7.93 16.36 8.96
CA ASP A 144 -9.35 15.97 8.93
C ASP A 144 -9.71 14.99 10.06
N PHE A 145 -8.74 14.21 10.55
CA PHE A 145 -8.94 13.33 11.71
C PHE A 145 -9.22 14.09 13.00
N GLU A 146 -8.89 15.38 13.09
CA GLU A 146 -9.18 16.21 14.26
C GLU A 146 -10.66 16.64 14.31
N HIS A 147 -11.30 16.72 13.14
CA HIS A 147 -12.67 17.21 12.97
C HIS A 147 -13.72 16.11 12.86
N THR A 148 -13.32 14.87 12.57
CA THR A 148 -14.27 13.78 12.35
C THR A 148 -15.03 13.36 13.62
N GLU A 149 -16.31 13.03 13.44
CA GLU A 149 -17.21 12.52 14.48
C GLU A 149 -17.43 11.01 14.37
N ALA A 150 -16.97 10.36 13.30
CA ALA A 150 -16.96 8.90 13.15
C ALA A 150 -15.87 8.45 12.16
N ILE A 151 -15.29 7.26 12.40
CA ILE A 151 -14.27 6.68 11.51
C ILE A 151 -14.68 5.26 11.13
N PHE A 152 -14.65 4.96 9.84
CA PHE A 152 -14.85 3.61 9.31
C PHE A 152 -13.53 3.10 8.72
N VAL A 153 -12.98 2.03 9.32
CA VAL A 153 -11.75 1.37 8.86
C VAL A 153 -12.15 0.06 8.18
N ILE A 154 -12.20 0.06 6.84
CA ILE A 154 -12.72 -1.07 6.05
C ILE A 154 -11.57 -1.73 5.28
N GLY A 155 -11.38 -3.05 5.46
CA GLY A 155 -10.39 -3.82 4.70
C GLY A 155 -8.92 -3.42 4.93
N GLN A 156 -8.64 -2.66 6.00
CA GLN A 156 -7.30 -2.20 6.36
C GLN A 156 -6.87 -2.82 7.70
N ASN A 157 -5.58 -3.12 7.82
CA ASN A 157 -4.93 -3.39 9.10
C ASN A 157 -3.97 -2.24 9.46
N THR A 158 -4.48 -1.25 10.17
CA THR A 158 -3.76 -0.01 10.45
C THR A 158 -2.51 -0.24 11.30
N GLY A 159 -2.54 -1.18 12.26
CA GLY A 159 -1.42 -1.40 13.17
C GLY A 159 -0.16 -1.89 12.49
N THR A 160 -0.30 -2.81 11.54
CA THR A 160 0.86 -3.42 10.85
C THR A 160 1.22 -2.66 9.58
N ASN A 161 0.22 -2.25 8.80
CA ASN A 161 0.46 -1.70 7.45
C ASN A 161 0.54 -0.17 7.44
N SER A 162 -0.02 0.50 8.43
CA SER A 162 -0.06 1.98 8.50
C SER A 162 0.11 2.50 9.93
N PRO A 163 1.13 2.06 10.70
CA PRO A 163 1.23 2.34 12.13
C PRO A 163 1.22 3.84 12.48
N ARG A 164 1.66 4.71 11.57
CA ARG A 164 1.57 6.18 11.76
C ARG A 164 0.14 6.68 11.91
N MET A 165 -0.83 6.02 11.28
CA MET A 165 -2.25 6.36 11.43
C MET A 165 -2.78 5.99 12.82
N MET A 166 -2.10 5.12 13.58
CA MET A 166 -2.55 4.71 14.92
C MET A 166 -2.63 5.89 15.89
N SER A 167 -1.69 6.83 15.85
CA SER A 167 -1.73 7.99 16.75
C SER A 167 -2.96 8.87 16.46
N ASN A 168 -3.40 8.99 15.21
CA ASN A 168 -4.65 9.67 14.85
C ASN A 168 -5.89 8.92 15.35
N LEU A 169 -5.91 7.59 15.23
CA LEU A 169 -7.02 6.77 15.75
C LEU A 169 -7.09 6.83 17.29
N VAL A 170 -5.95 6.79 17.98
CA VAL A 170 -5.86 6.96 19.44
C VAL A 170 -6.36 8.34 19.84
N ALA A 171 -5.93 9.40 19.16
CA ALA A 171 -6.40 10.76 19.43
C ALA A 171 -7.92 10.88 19.25
N ALA A 172 -8.47 10.33 18.16
CA ALA A 172 -9.91 10.29 17.93
C ALA A 172 -10.66 9.56 19.06
N ARG A 173 -10.16 8.40 19.52
CA ARG A 173 -10.76 7.65 20.64
C ARG A 173 -10.68 8.38 21.98
N ARG A 174 -9.59 9.11 22.24
CA ARG A 174 -9.46 9.96 23.43
C ARG A 174 -10.50 11.09 23.43
N ARG A 175 -10.94 11.56 22.24
CA ARG A 175 -12.05 12.51 22.08
C ARG A 175 -13.44 11.85 22.07
N GLY A 176 -13.53 10.52 22.19
CA GLY A 176 -14.78 9.77 22.19
C GLY A 176 -15.33 9.40 20.81
N VAL A 177 -14.64 9.73 19.72
CA VAL A 177 -15.08 9.46 18.34
C VAL A 177 -15.25 7.95 18.11
N PRO A 178 -16.43 7.45 17.70
CA PRO A 178 -16.63 6.05 17.36
C PRO A 178 -15.75 5.62 16.17
N ILE A 179 -15.14 4.44 16.29
CA ILE A 179 -14.36 3.81 15.23
C ILE A 179 -14.96 2.43 14.94
N VAL A 180 -15.48 2.26 13.72
CA VAL A 180 -16.03 0.99 13.23
C VAL A 180 -14.97 0.31 12.36
N ALA A 181 -14.48 -0.84 12.79
CA ALA A 181 -13.55 -1.65 12.01
C ALA A 181 -14.31 -2.76 11.28
N VAL A 182 -14.17 -2.84 9.95
CA VAL A 182 -14.83 -3.85 9.10
C VAL A 182 -13.75 -4.72 8.46
N ASN A 183 -13.63 -5.97 8.90
CA ASN A 183 -12.60 -6.87 8.39
C ASN A 183 -12.99 -8.35 8.61
N PRO A 184 -12.70 -9.28 7.68
CA PRO A 184 -12.81 -10.71 7.93
C PRO A 184 -11.89 -11.23 9.03
N MET A 185 -10.79 -10.53 9.35
CA MET A 185 -9.85 -10.97 10.38
C MET A 185 -9.73 -9.93 11.50
N PRO A 186 -10.06 -10.30 12.76
CA PRO A 186 -9.81 -9.43 13.89
C PRO A 186 -8.31 -9.40 14.20
N GLU A 187 -7.74 -8.20 14.23
CA GLU A 187 -6.34 -7.99 14.59
C GLU A 187 -6.20 -7.13 15.84
N ARG A 188 -5.16 -7.40 16.62
CA ARG A 188 -4.98 -6.79 17.95
C ARG A 188 -5.00 -5.27 17.86
N ALA A 189 -4.25 -4.68 16.93
CA ALA A 189 -4.13 -3.23 16.79
C ALA A 189 -5.40 -2.53 16.28
N LEU A 190 -6.31 -3.26 15.61
CA LEU A 190 -7.64 -2.74 15.24
C LEU A 190 -8.54 -2.62 16.47
N ILE A 191 -8.32 -3.45 17.49
CA ILE A 191 -9.15 -3.51 18.70
C ILE A 191 -8.55 -2.68 19.83
N ARG A 192 -7.23 -2.78 20.05
CA ARG A 192 -6.50 -2.09 21.11
C ARG A 192 -5.06 -1.81 20.72
N PHE A 193 -4.58 -0.63 21.09
CA PHE A 193 -3.21 -0.20 20.81
C PHE A 193 -2.50 0.23 22.08
N THR A 194 -1.23 -0.16 22.20
CA THR A 194 -0.32 0.35 23.23
C THR A 194 0.68 1.21 22.50
N GLU A 195 0.69 2.50 22.77
CA GLU A 195 1.60 3.47 22.17
C GLU A 195 2.98 3.34 22.83
N PRO A 196 4.01 2.87 22.09
CA PRO A 196 5.32 2.64 22.68
C PRO A 196 6.00 3.92 23.18
N GLN A 197 5.54 5.08 22.67
CA GLN A 197 6.05 6.40 23.01
C GLN A 197 5.36 7.01 24.24
N ASP A 198 4.25 6.44 24.71
CA ASP A 198 3.55 6.88 25.92
C ASP A 198 4.15 6.15 27.14
N ALA A 199 5.13 6.79 27.78
CA ALA A 199 5.87 6.21 28.91
C ALA A 199 4.96 5.80 30.08
N LEU A 200 3.86 6.53 30.31
CA LEU A 200 2.90 6.20 31.37
C LEU A 200 2.08 4.98 30.99
N GLN A 201 1.61 4.90 29.74
CA GLN A 201 0.89 3.73 29.24
C GLN A 201 1.79 2.48 29.24
N MET A 202 3.06 2.63 28.87
CA MET A 202 4.04 1.54 28.91
C MET A 202 4.33 1.06 30.34
N ALA A 203 4.50 1.98 31.30
CA ALA A 203 4.75 1.66 32.69
C ALA A 203 3.54 1.01 33.39
N THR A 204 2.34 1.30 32.92
CA THR A 204 1.08 0.74 33.46
C THR A 204 0.57 -0.49 32.71
N PHE A 205 1.30 -0.95 31.68
CA PHE A 205 0.84 -1.98 30.74
C PHE A 205 -0.55 -1.66 30.13
N GLY A 206 -0.84 -0.36 29.98
CA GLY A 206 -2.09 0.16 29.48
C GLY A 206 -2.25 -0.05 27.97
N SER A 207 -3.49 0.10 27.51
CA SER A 207 -3.80 0.18 26.08
C SER A 207 -5.02 1.07 25.86
N THR A 208 -5.10 1.69 24.69
CA THR A 208 -6.28 2.43 24.25
C THR A 208 -7.15 1.50 23.42
N ALA A 209 -8.44 1.39 23.76
CA ALA A 209 -9.41 0.71 22.91
C ALA A 209 -9.60 1.52 21.63
N ILE A 210 -9.34 0.88 20.48
CA ILE A 210 -9.37 1.49 19.15
C ILE A 210 -10.76 1.36 18.56
N ALA A 211 -11.14 0.19 18.02
CA ALA A 211 -12.49 -0.02 17.53
C ALA A 211 -13.51 0.07 18.68
N SER A 212 -14.54 0.89 18.50
CA SER A 212 -15.76 0.84 19.32
C SER A 212 -16.70 -0.27 18.84
N GLU A 213 -16.61 -0.64 17.56
CA GLU A 213 -17.36 -1.74 16.96
C GLU A 213 -16.47 -2.49 15.96
N PHE A 214 -16.52 -3.83 15.99
CA PHE A 214 -15.82 -4.66 15.01
C PHE A 214 -16.84 -5.49 14.23
N VAL A 215 -17.05 -5.11 12.97
CA VAL A 215 -17.97 -5.79 12.06
C VAL A 215 -17.21 -6.88 11.31
N HIS A 216 -17.51 -8.12 11.68
CA HIS A 216 -16.95 -9.29 11.00
C HIS A 216 -17.71 -9.57 9.69
N VAL A 217 -17.03 -9.40 8.57
CA VAL A 217 -17.58 -9.69 7.23
C VAL A 217 -16.93 -10.93 6.63
N ARG A 218 -17.66 -11.68 5.80
CA ARG A 218 -17.04 -12.71 4.95
C ARG A 218 -16.19 -12.04 3.87
N ILE A 219 -15.21 -12.75 3.34
CA ILE A 219 -14.42 -12.29 2.17
C ILE A 219 -15.40 -11.95 1.03
N GLY A 220 -15.32 -10.72 0.51
CA GLY A 220 -16.24 -10.19 -0.51
C GLY A 220 -17.62 -9.75 0.00
N GLY A 221 -17.85 -9.72 1.31
CA GLY A 221 -19.13 -9.32 1.92
C GLY A 221 -19.25 -7.82 2.24
N ASP A 222 -18.23 -7.03 1.96
CA ASP A 222 -18.16 -5.58 2.20
C ASP A 222 -19.20 -4.81 1.38
N LEU A 223 -19.42 -5.16 0.12
CA LEU A 223 -20.46 -4.54 -0.71
C LEU A 223 -21.87 -4.74 -0.12
N ALA A 224 -22.15 -5.93 0.40
CA ALA A 224 -23.43 -6.23 1.04
C ALA A 224 -23.60 -5.43 2.34
N LEU A 225 -22.53 -5.26 3.13
CA LEU A 225 -22.54 -4.39 4.30
C LEU A 225 -22.87 -2.94 3.92
N LEU A 226 -22.19 -2.38 2.93
CA LEU A 226 -22.42 -1.00 2.48
C LEU A 226 -23.85 -0.80 1.95
N LYS A 227 -24.39 -1.74 1.18
CA LYS A 227 -25.79 -1.72 0.74
C LYS A 227 -26.77 -1.83 1.91
N GLY A 228 -26.48 -2.66 2.90
CA GLY A 228 -27.26 -2.76 4.13
C GLY A 228 -27.31 -1.43 4.89
N MET A 229 -26.17 -0.74 5.02
CA MET A 229 -26.12 0.60 5.62
C MET A 229 -26.97 1.61 4.84
N MET A 230 -26.87 1.62 3.51
CA MET A 230 -27.71 2.47 2.65
C MET A 230 -29.20 2.19 2.85
N LYS A 231 -29.59 0.90 2.92
CA LYS A 231 -30.98 0.49 3.13
C LYS A 231 -31.53 1.06 4.44
N VAL A 232 -30.79 0.89 5.53
CA VAL A 232 -31.19 1.43 6.85
C VAL A 232 -31.33 2.96 6.78
N LEU A 233 -30.41 3.67 6.14
CA LEU A 233 -30.51 5.13 5.98
C LEU A 233 -31.77 5.54 5.20
N PHE A 234 -32.13 4.84 4.11
CA PHE A 234 -33.35 5.13 3.35
C PHE A 234 -34.63 4.77 4.11
N GLU A 235 -34.62 3.73 4.92
CA GLU A 235 -35.74 3.34 5.78
C GLU A 235 -35.97 4.37 6.89
N LEU A 236 -34.91 4.82 7.57
CA LEU A 236 -34.97 5.89 8.58
C LEU A 236 -35.46 7.21 7.98
N GLU A 237 -34.97 7.57 6.80
CA GLU A 237 -35.45 8.75 6.07
C GLU A 237 -36.95 8.62 5.74
N THR A 238 -37.41 7.44 5.33
CA THR A 238 -38.84 7.18 5.05
C THR A 238 -39.69 7.25 6.33
N ALA A 239 -39.12 6.91 7.48
CA ALA A 239 -39.73 7.07 8.80
C ALA A 239 -39.75 8.53 9.29
N GLY A 240 -39.15 9.46 8.55
CA GLY A 240 -39.14 10.89 8.84
C GLY A 240 -37.90 11.40 9.57
N GLU A 241 -36.86 10.57 9.73
CA GLU A 241 -35.60 10.99 10.34
C GLU A 241 -34.71 11.73 9.34
N GLN A 242 -34.04 12.79 9.80
CA GLN A 242 -33.13 13.59 8.97
C GLN A 242 -31.70 13.00 9.03
N VAL A 243 -31.50 11.87 8.37
CA VAL A 243 -30.21 11.14 8.37
C VAL A 243 -29.44 11.22 7.04
N ILE A 244 -30.05 11.81 6.00
CA ILE A 244 -29.47 11.97 4.66
C ILE A 244 -29.46 13.46 4.29
N ASP A 245 -28.31 13.97 3.89
CA ASP A 245 -28.17 15.32 3.32
C ASP A 245 -28.68 15.36 1.88
N ARG A 246 -29.98 15.61 1.71
CA ARG A 246 -30.62 15.66 0.39
C ARG A 246 -30.13 16.83 -0.47
N GLU A 247 -29.79 17.96 0.14
CA GLU A 247 -29.34 19.13 -0.61
C GLU A 247 -27.99 18.83 -1.28
N PHE A 248 -27.04 18.29 -0.51
CA PHE A 248 -25.75 17.88 -1.04
C PHE A 248 -25.90 16.84 -2.16
N LEU A 249 -26.70 15.79 -1.92
CA LEU A 249 -26.87 14.73 -2.91
C LEU A 249 -27.52 15.25 -4.21
N GLN A 250 -28.50 16.14 -4.13
CA GLN A 250 -29.13 16.72 -5.32
C GLN A 250 -28.19 17.62 -6.12
N GLN A 251 -27.34 18.39 -5.45
CA GLN A 251 -26.43 19.34 -6.10
C GLN A 251 -25.14 18.70 -6.62
N HIS A 252 -24.65 17.66 -5.94
CA HIS A 252 -23.29 17.15 -6.14
C HIS A 252 -23.21 15.67 -6.56
N THR A 253 -24.33 14.96 -6.68
CA THR A 253 -24.34 13.56 -7.08
C THR A 253 -25.31 13.29 -8.25
N ASN A 254 -25.24 12.08 -8.79
CA ASN A 254 -26.17 11.59 -9.80
C ASN A 254 -26.59 10.14 -9.47
N GLY A 255 -27.70 9.67 -10.06
CA GLY A 255 -28.13 8.28 -9.92
C GLY A 255 -28.72 7.90 -8.56
N LEU A 256 -28.99 8.84 -7.65
CA LEU A 256 -29.53 8.57 -6.30
C LEU A 256 -30.80 7.71 -6.34
N GLU A 257 -31.77 8.06 -7.18
CA GLU A 257 -33.04 7.32 -7.26
C GLU A 257 -32.85 5.87 -7.75
N ALA A 258 -31.91 5.65 -8.68
CA ALA A 258 -31.58 4.31 -9.16
C ALA A 258 -30.95 3.46 -8.05
N VAL A 259 -30.01 4.02 -7.30
CA VAL A 259 -29.39 3.36 -6.14
C VAL A 259 -30.43 3.07 -5.07
N ARG A 260 -31.31 4.02 -4.75
CA ARG A 260 -32.38 3.87 -3.77
C ARG A 260 -33.33 2.73 -4.15
N ALA A 261 -33.76 2.68 -5.41
CA ALA A 261 -34.63 1.61 -5.91
C ALA A 261 -33.94 0.23 -5.85
N GLU A 262 -32.68 0.14 -6.26
CA GLU A 262 -31.91 -1.11 -6.22
C GLU A 262 -31.71 -1.63 -4.79
N VAL A 263 -31.40 -0.74 -3.85
CA VAL A 263 -31.13 -1.08 -2.45
C VAL A 263 -32.42 -1.50 -1.73
N LEU A 264 -33.54 -0.83 -1.98
CA LEU A 264 -34.82 -1.16 -1.35
C LEU A 264 -35.49 -2.43 -1.92
N ALA A 265 -35.08 -2.87 -3.11
CA ALA A 265 -35.59 -4.09 -3.74
C ALA A 265 -34.95 -5.39 -3.21
N GLN A 266 -33.81 -5.30 -2.51
CA GLN A 266 -33.11 -6.42 -1.87
C GLN A 266 -33.64 -6.66 -0.45
#